data_AF-A0A7W6G2N0-F1
#
_entry.id   AF-A0A7W6G2N0-F1
#
_cell.length_a   1.000
_cell.length_b   1.000
_cell.length_c   1.000
_cell.angle_alpha   90.00
_cell.angle_beta   90.00
_cell.angle_gamma   90.00
#
_symmetry.space_group_name_H-M   'P 1'
#
loop_
_entity.id
_entity.type
_entity.pdbx_description
1 polymer ?
#
loop_
_entity_poly.entity_id
_entity_poly.type
_entity_poly.pdbx_seq_one_letter_code
_entity_poly.pdbx_strand_id
1 'polypeptide(L)'
;MFTHVMIGSNDLERSKAFYDATFAALGGEPGEIDARGRLIYKHGGSRLMVTTPIDGKPATVANGGTIGLVARSPEHVKAWHDAGTSHGGNSIETPPSERPNGSFVAYLRDPDGNKLTARTLPSA
;
A
#
# COMPACT_ATOMS: atom_id res chain seq x y z
N MET A 1 -5.54 14.98 5.99
CA MET A 1 -4.38 15.61 6.66
C MET A 1 -3.11 15.51 5.81
N PHE A 2 -2.69 14.34 5.33
CA PHE A 2 -1.48 14.24 4.50
C PHE A 2 -1.72 14.64 3.04
N THR A 3 -0.77 15.39 2.46
CA THR A 3 -0.80 15.73 1.02
C THR A 3 -0.27 14.59 0.15
N HIS A 4 0.67 13.81 0.70
CA HIS A 4 1.24 12.60 0.13
C HIS A 4 2.06 11.84 1.19
N VAL A 5 2.34 10.58 0.92
CA VAL A 5 3.31 9.74 1.61
C VAL A 5 4.31 9.23 0.58
N MET A 6 5.60 9.23 0.90
CA MET A 6 6.66 8.70 0.06
C MET A 6 7.35 7.53 0.78
N ILE A 7 7.58 6.44 0.05
CA ILE A 7 8.35 5.28 0.52
C ILE A 7 9.42 4.91 -0.52
N GLY A 8 10.49 4.27 -0.03
CA GLY A 8 11.59 3.82 -0.86
C GLY A 8 11.31 2.46 -1.49
N SER A 9 11.84 2.25 -2.69
CA SER A 9 11.95 0.94 -3.33
C SER A 9 13.35 0.72 -3.89
N ASN A 10 13.83 -0.52 -3.85
CA ASN A 10 15.06 -0.95 -4.52
C ASN A 10 14.81 -1.44 -5.95
N ASP A 11 13.55 -1.61 -6.36
CA ASP A 11 13.14 -2.06 -7.70
C ASP A 11 11.74 -1.49 -8.03
N LEU A 12 11.73 -0.40 -8.81
CA LEU A 12 10.49 0.31 -9.15
C LEU A 12 9.58 -0.49 -10.08
N GLU A 13 10.10 -1.38 -10.92
CA GLU A 13 9.25 -2.20 -11.79
C GLU A 13 8.48 -3.24 -10.96
N ARG A 14 9.18 -3.91 -10.05
CA ARG A 14 8.57 -4.85 -9.09
C ARG A 14 7.58 -4.14 -8.17
N SER A 15 7.93 -2.96 -7.66
CA SER A 15 6.99 -2.17 -6.86
C SER A 15 5.79 -1.71 -7.68
N LYS A 16 5.97 -1.33 -8.95
CA LYS A 16 4.85 -0.96 -9.82
C LYS A 16 3.87 -2.11 -10.01
N ALA A 17 4.34 -3.33 -10.29
CA ALA A 17 3.48 -4.50 -10.42
C ALA A 17 2.65 -4.74 -9.15
N PHE A 18 3.27 -4.65 -7.97
CA PHE A 18 2.58 -4.80 -6.68
C PHE A 18 1.55 -3.68 -6.43
N TYR A 19 1.95 -2.42 -6.62
CA TYR A 19 1.09 -1.29 -6.30
C TYR A 19 -0.04 -1.09 -7.33
N ASP A 20 0.19 -1.35 -8.61
CA ASP A 20 -0.89 -1.35 -9.63
C ASP A 20 -1.97 -2.37 -9.27
N ALA A 21 -1.59 -3.61 -8.94
CA ALA A 21 -2.53 -4.66 -8.57
C ALA A 21 -3.32 -4.33 -7.31
N THR A 22 -2.63 -3.84 -6.27
CA THR A 22 -3.28 -3.50 -4.99
C THR A 22 -4.18 -2.26 -5.09
N PHE A 23 -3.81 -1.24 -5.85
CA PHE A 23 -4.68 -0.08 -6.06
C PHE A 23 -5.88 -0.41 -6.95
N ALA A 24 -5.72 -1.24 -8.00
CA ALA A 24 -6.83 -1.74 -8.79
C ALA A 24 -7.85 -2.49 -7.93
N ALA A 25 -7.39 -3.33 -6.99
CA ALA A 25 -8.25 -4.06 -6.05
C ALA A 25 -9.03 -3.16 -5.07
N LEU A 26 -8.57 -1.93 -4.84
CA LEU A 26 -9.28 -0.89 -4.08
C LEU A 26 -10.25 -0.06 -4.95
N GLY A 27 -10.35 -0.36 -6.24
CA GLY A 27 -11.08 0.43 -7.22
C GLY A 27 -10.38 1.75 -7.59
N GLY A 28 -9.06 1.79 -7.48
CA GLY A 28 -8.20 2.88 -7.93
C GLY A 28 -7.61 2.65 -9.32
N GLU A 29 -6.89 3.67 -9.80
CA GLU A 29 -6.20 3.65 -11.09
C GLU A 29 -4.75 3.15 -10.95
N PRO A 30 -4.13 2.62 -12.01
CA PRO A 30 -2.71 2.29 -12.02
C PRO A 30 -1.82 3.53 -11.78
N GLY A 31 -0.62 3.29 -11.28
CA GLY A 31 0.32 4.33 -10.93
C GLY A 31 0.93 5.02 -12.16
N GLU A 32 1.01 6.35 -12.10
CA GLU A 32 1.71 7.17 -13.09
C GLU A 32 3.20 7.30 -12.70
N ILE A 33 4.08 7.35 -13.71
CA ILE A 33 5.49 7.70 -13.51
C ILE A 33 5.66 9.18 -13.85
N ASP A 34 6.21 9.97 -12.93
CA ASP A 34 6.49 11.38 -13.20
C ASP A 34 7.85 11.59 -13.90
N ALA A 35 8.13 12.84 -14.28
CA ALA A 35 9.37 13.22 -14.95
C ALA A 35 10.66 12.91 -14.15
N ARG A 36 10.54 12.58 -12.85
CA ARG A 36 11.65 12.20 -11.98
C ARG A 36 11.74 10.69 -11.77
N GLY A 37 10.94 9.89 -12.49
CA GLY A 37 10.92 8.43 -12.37
C GLY A 37 10.18 7.92 -11.12
N ARG A 38 9.37 8.75 -10.46
CA ARG A 38 8.65 8.35 -9.24
C ARG A 38 7.29 7.79 -9.59
N LEU A 39 6.90 6.69 -8.95
CA LEU A 39 5.56 6.14 -9.07
C LEU A 39 4.59 6.92 -8.19
N ILE A 40 3.40 7.24 -8.73
CA ILE A 40 2.38 8.04 -8.04
C ILE A 40 1.02 7.34 -8.15
N TYR A 41 0.47 7.00 -7.00
CA TYR A 41 -0.87 6.44 -6.87
C TYR A 41 -1.79 7.44 -6.18
N LYS A 42 -2.87 7.84 -6.85
CA LYS A 42 -3.88 8.78 -6.33
C LYS A 42 -5.10 7.98 -5.88
N HIS A 43 -5.49 8.11 -4.62
CA HIS A 43 -6.70 7.45 -4.11
C HIS A 43 -7.27 8.22 -2.92
N GLY A 44 -8.60 8.39 -2.88
CA GLY A 44 -9.29 9.03 -1.75
C GLY A 44 -8.80 10.45 -1.43
N GLY A 45 -8.37 11.22 -2.43
CA GLY A 45 -7.85 12.59 -2.26
C GLY A 45 -6.41 12.68 -1.72
N SER A 46 -5.71 11.55 -1.55
CA SER A 46 -4.31 11.48 -1.12
C SER A 46 -3.43 10.78 -2.15
N ARG A 47 -2.11 10.85 -1.97
CA ARG A 47 -1.12 10.20 -2.83
C ARG A 47 -0.19 9.30 -2.05
N LEU A 48 0.00 8.08 -2.54
CA LEU A 48 1.16 7.26 -2.18
C LEU A 48 2.17 7.35 -3.32
N MET A 49 3.42 7.63 -2.98
CA MET A 49 4.50 7.75 -3.94
C MET A 49 5.62 6.76 -3.60
N VAL A 50 6.20 6.15 -4.62
CA VAL A 50 7.30 5.18 -4.48
C VAL A 50 8.47 5.68 -5.32
N THR A 51 9.66 5.67 -4.73
CA THR A 51 10.86 6.24 -5.35
C THR A 51 12.10 5.42 -5.03
N THR A 52 13.08 5.43 -5.92
CA THR A 52 14.47 5.15 -5.53
C THR A 52 14.92 6.24 -4.54
N PRO A 53 15.58 5.90 -3.42
CA PRO A 53 16.04 6.89 -2.44
C PRO A 53 16.97 7.92 -3.06
N ILE A 54 16.74 9.20 -2.72
CA ILE A 54 17.44 10.33 -3.35
C ILE A 54 18.91 10.44 -2.92
N ASP A 55 19.28 9.87 -1.77
CA ASP A 55 20.65 9.85 -1.26
C ASP A 55 21.49 8.72 -1.85
N GLY A 56 20.92 7.92 -2.76
CA GLY A 56 21.58 6.81 -3.44
C GLY A 56 21.80 5.58 -2.58
N LYS A 57 21.36 5.57 -1.31
CA LYS A 57 21.44 4.39 -0.46
C LYS A 57 20.29 3.42 -0.77
N PRO A 58 20.45 2.12 -0.43
CA PRO A 58 19.35 1.18 -0.54
C PRO A 58 18.10 1.66 0.22
N ALA A 59 16.93 1.41 -0.35
CA ALA A 59 15.67 1.66 0.35
C ALA A 59 15.59 0.75 1.57
N THR A 60 15.23 1.34 2.71
CA THR A 60 15.06 0.64 3.98
C THR A 60 13.69 0.93 4.56
N VAL A 61 13.25 0.04 5.45
CA VAL A 61 11.94 0.10 6.07
C VAL A 61 11.98 0.93 7.35
N ALA A 62 10.92 1.69 7.62
CA ALA A 62 10.74 2.31 8.92
C ALA A 62 10.25 1.27 9.94
N ASN A 63 11.07 0.92 10.93
CA ASN A 63 10.61 0.07 12.04
C ASN A 63 9.55 0.84 12.86
N GLY A 64 8.37 0.22 13.06
CA GLY A 64 7.18 0.89 13.62
C GLY A 64 6.36 1.70 12.60
N GLY A 65 6.89 1.98 11.41
CA GLY A 65 6.13 2.64 10.34
C GLY A 65 5.05 1.73 9.78
N THR A 66 3.86 2.26 9.53
CA THR A 66 2.75 1.57 8.85
C THR A 66 1.93 2.58 8.05
N ILE A 67 1.74 2.34 6.75
CA ILE A 67 0.90 3.18 5.91
C ILE A 67 -0.48 2.54 5.78
N GLY A 68 -1.51 3.26 6.23
CA GLY A 68 -2.90 2.83 6.17
C GLY A 68 -3.64 3.37 4.96
N LEU A 69 -4.22 2.47 4.18
CA LEU A 69 -5.10 2.75 3.04
C LEU A 69 -6.54 2.52 3.46
N VAL A 70 -7.42 3.47 3.12
CA VAL A 70 -8.85 3.34 3.38
C VAL A 70 -9.47 2.47 2.28
N ALA A 71 -10.21 1.44 2.70
CA ALA A 71 -11.03 0.61 1.84
C ALA A 71 -12.51 0.92 2.10
N ARG A 72 -13.33 0.85 1.04
CA ARG A 72 -14.77 1.15 1.12
C ARG A 72 -15.60 0.01 1.71
N SER A 73 -15.09 -1.22 1.70
CA SER A 73 -15.79 -2.39 2.21
C SER A 73 -14.81 -3.51 2.62
N PRO A 74 -15.25 -4.50 3.42
CA PRO A 74 -14.46 -5.69 3.73
C PRO A 74 -13.98 -6.44 2.48
N GLU A 75 -14.78 -6.46 1.42
CA GLU A 75 -14.44 -7.11 0.15
C GLU A 75 -13.25 -6.44 -0.52
N HIS A 76 -13.19 -5.10 -0.52
CA HIS A 76 -12.00 -4.38 -1.00
C HIS A 76 -10.75 -4.66 -0.17
N VAL A 77 -10.88 -4.81 1.15
CA VAL A 77 -9.74 -5.17 2.01
C VAL A 77 -9.22 -6.56 1.66
N LYS A 78 -10.12 -7.53 1.46
CA LYS A 78 -9.75 -8.89 1.06
C LYS A 78 -9.14 -8.92 -0.34
N ALA A 79 -9.75 -8.27 -1.31
CA ALA A 79 -9.22 -8.16 -2.67
C ALA A 79 -7.84 -7.52 -2.70
N TRP A 80 -7.63 -6.46 -1.91
CA TRP A 80 -6.32 -5.82 -1.76
C TRP A 80 -5.26 -6.77 -1.19
N HIS A 81 -5.63 -7.57 -0.19
CA HIS A 81 -4.72 -8.55 0.43
C HIS A 81 -4.37 -9.69 -0.54
N ASP A 82 -5.36 -10.26 -1.22
CA ASP A 82 -5.19 -11.32 -2.22
C ASP A 82 -4.35 -10.84 -3.42
N ALA A 83 -4.61 -9.63 -3.91
CA ALA A 83 -3.83 -9.02 -4.99
C ALA A 83 -2.38 -8.79 -4.58
N GLY A 84 -2.15 -8.23 -3.37
CA GLY A 84 -0.81 -7.96 -2.90
C GLY A 84 0.02 -9.22 -2.67
N THR A 85 -0.56 -10.27 -2.08
CA THR A 85 0.14 -11.57 -1.90
C THR A 85 0.45 -12.25 -3.23
N SER A 86 -0.41 -12.11 -4.24
CA SER A 86 -0.18 -12.64 -5.59
C SER A 86 0.89 -11.87 -6.38
N HIS A 87 1.22 -10.64 -5.98
CA HIS A 87 2.15 -9.75 -6.69
C HIS A 87 3.39 -9.41 -5.84
N GLY A 88 3.90 -10.39 -5.09
CA GLY A 88 5.19 -10.28 -4.40
C GLY A 88 5.15 -9.60 -3.03
N GLY A 89 3.97 -9.24 -2.53
CA GLY A 89 3.79 -8.84 -1.14
C GLY A 89 3.76 -10.04 -0.20
N ASN A 90 4.06 -9.79 1.07
CA ASN A 90 3.99 -10.82 2.11
C ASN A 90 2.87 -10.54 3.10
N SER A 91 2.01 -11.53 3.33
CA SER A 91 1.01 -11.46 4.39
C SER A 91 1.67 -11.48 5.76
N ILE A 92 1.24 -10.57 6.65
CA ILE A 92 1.81 -10.44 7.99
C ILE A 92 0.72 -10.24 9.05
N GLU A 93 1.12 -10.38 10.32
CA GLU A 93 0.24 -10.31 11.49
C GLU A 93 -0.88 -11.35 11.47
N THR A 94 -2.08 -10.93 11.10
CA THR A 94 -3.31 -11.73 11.16
C THR A 94 -3.96 -11.73 9.78
N PRO A 95 -4.68 -12.81 9.42
CA PRO A 95 -5.51 -12.82 8.22
C PRO A 95 -6.50 -11.63 8.20
N PRO A 96 -6.99 -11.21 7.01
CA PRO A 96 -8.03 -10.20 6.90
C PRO A 96 -9.19 -10.51 7.86
N SER A 97 -9.44 -9.61 8.80
CA SER A 97 -10.36 -9.86 9.92
C SER A 97 -11.03 -8.59 10.43
N GLU A 98 -12.23 -8.76 10.98
CA GLU A 98 -12.94 -7.72 11.70
C GLU A 98 -12.30 -7.47 13.07
N ARG A 99 -12.24 -6.20 13.48
CA ARG A 99 -11.73 -5.75 14.77
C ARG A 99 -12.88 -5.36 15.70
N PRO A 100 -12.67 -5.32 17.03
CA PRO A 100 -13.74 -4.99 17.98
C PRO A 100 -14.44 -3.63 17.75
N ASN A 101 -13.81 -2.71 17.02
CA ASN A 101 -14.39 -1.42 16.64
C ASN A 101 -15.16 -1.47 15.31
N GLY A 102 -15.49 -2.65 14.79
CA GLY A 102 -16.21 -2.86 13.53
C GLY A 102 -15.42 -2.52 12.27
N SER A 103 -14.11 -2.24 12.37
CA SER A 103 -13.27 -2.10 11.18
C SER A 103 -12.76 -3.46 10.70
N PHE A 104 -12.78 -3.69 9.40
CA PHE A 104 -12.19 -4.86 8.77
C PHE A 104 -10.80 -4.50 8.26
N VAL A 105 -9.77 -5.29 8.59
CA VAL A 105 -8.35 -4.90 8.45
C VAL A 105 -7.52 -6.05 7.90
N ALA A 106 -6.62 -5.75 6.97
CA ALA A 106 -5.55 -6.64 6.52
C ALA A 106 -4.19 -5.93 6.55
N TYR A 107 -3.10 -6.70 6.64
CA TYR A 107 -1.73 -6.20 6.65
C TYR A 107 -0.86 -6.92 5.62
N LEU A 108 0.00 -6.16 4.95
CA LEU A 108 1.02 -6.66 4.04
C LEU A 108 2.36 -6.00 4.31
N ARG A 109 3.42 -6.69 3.93
CA ARG A 109 4.69 -6.05 3.53
C ARG A 109 4.70 -5.97 2.01
N ASP A 110 5.08 -4.82 1.46
CA ASP A 110 5.36 -4.70 0.03
C ASP A 110 6.66 -5.49 -0.34
N PRO A 111 7.05 -5.55 -1.62
CA PRO A 111 8.26 -6.26 -2.04
C PRO A 111 9.58 -5.75 -1.43
N ASP A 112 9.60 -4.52 -0.91
CA ASP A 112 10.76 -3.90 -0.24
C ASP A 112 10.64 -3.94 1.30
N GLY A 113 9.57 -4.54 1.82
CA GLY A 113 9.33 -4.68 3.25
C GLY A 113 8.62 -3.49 3.90
N ASN A 114 8.14 -2.49 3.17
CA ASN A 114 7.33 -1.42 3.73
C ASN A 114 6.01 -2.01 4.29
N LYS A 115 5.64 -1.64 5.52
CA LYS A 115 4.42 -2.14 6.15
C LYS A 115 3.20 -1.35 5.68
N LEU A 116 2.21 -2.06 5.15
CA LEU A 116 0.96 -1.50 4.67
C LEU A 116 -0.22 -2.13 5.41
N THR A 117 -1.32 -1.38 5.53
CA THR A 117 -2.62 -1.92 5.91
C THR A 117 -3.70 -1.37 5.01
N ALA A 118 -4.66 -2.19 4.63
CA ALA A 118 -5.94 -1.74 4.10
C ALA A 118 -7.02 -1.98 5.16
N ARG A 119 -7.88 -0.99 5.38
CA ARG A 119 -8.97 -1.11 6.36
C ARG A 119 -10.21 -0.32 6.02
N THR A 120 -11.36 -0.82 6.45
CA THR A 120 -12.58 0.00 6.52
C THR A 120 -12.50 0.98 7.68
N LEU A 121 -13.35 2.02 7.63
CA LEU A 121 -13.54 2.89 8.79
C LEU A 121 -14.24 2.12 9.91
N PRO A 122 -13.96 2.44 11.20
CA PRO A 122 -14.69 1.89 12.32
C PRO A 122 -16.20 2.11 12.18
N SER A 123 -16.99 1.18 12.71
CA SER A 123 -18.42 1.45 12.91
C SER A 123 -18.54 2.49 14.03
N ALA A 124 -19.34 3.53 13.78
CA ALA A 124 -19.57 4.61 14.74
C ALA A 124 -20.33 4.13 15.98
#